data_AF-A0A2I3HQ78-F1
#
_entry.id   AF-A0A2I3HQ78-F1
#
_cell.length_a   1.000
_cell.length_b   1.000
_cell.length_c   1.000
_cell.angle_alpha   90.00
_cell.angle_beta   90.00
_cell.angle_gamma   90.00
#
_symmetry.space_group_name_H-M   'P 1'
#
loop_
_entity.id
_entity.type
_entity.pdbx_description
1 polymer ?
#
loop_
_entity_poly.entity_id
_entity_poly.type
_entity_poly.pdbx_seq_one_letter_code
_entity_poly.pdbx_strand_id
1 'polypeptide(L)'
;KIFINNEWHESKSGKKFATYNPSTLEKICEVEEGDKPDVDKAVEAAQAAFQRGSPWRRLDALSRGRLLHQLADLVERDRAALAAGFPPGVVNIVTGFGPTVGAAISSHPQINKIAFTGSTEVGKLVKEAASRSNLKRVTLELGGKNPCIVCADADLDLAVECAHQGVFFNQGQCCTAASRVFVEEQVYSEFVRRSVEYAKKRPVGDPFDVKTEQGPQIDQKQFDKILELIESGKKEGAKLECGGSAMEDKGLFIKPTVFSEVTDNMRIAKEEIFGPVQPILKFKSIEEVIKRANSTDYGLTAAVFTKNLDKALKLASALESGTVGEYALAEYTEVKTVTIKLGDKNP
;
A
#
# COMPACT_ATOMS: atom_id res chain seq x y z
N LYS A 1 -15.83 4.68 -19.96
CA LYS A 1 -16.06 3.59 -20.94
C LYS A 1 -15.21 2.38 -20.56
N ILE A 2 -15.63 1.18 -20.96
CA ILE A 2 -14.86 -0.06 -20.82
C ILE A 2 -13.90 -0.17 -22.01
N PHE A 3 -12.65 -0.61 -21.80
CA PHE A 3 -11.67 -0.77 -22.88
C PHE A 3 -11.49 -2.26 -23.19
N ILE A 4 -11.96 -2.72 -24.35
CA ILE A 4 -11.83 -4.12 -24.79
C ILE A 4 -11.42 -4.13 -26.25
N ASN A 5 -10.41 -4.92 -26.58
CA ASN A 5 -9.95 -5.09 -27.95
C ASN A 5 -9.56 -3.78 -28.66
N ASN A 6 -8.87 -2.88 -27.94
CA ASN A 6 -8.51 -1.52 -28.39
C ASN A 6 -9.67 -0.57 -28.71
N GLU A 7 -10.88 -0.91 -28.26
CA GLU A 7 -12.07 -0.12 -28.50
C GLU A 7 -12.72 0.28 -27.17
N TRP A 8 -13.39 1.43 -27.19
CA TRP A 8 -14.15 1.93 -26.05
C TRP A 8 -15.62 1.51 -26.14
N HIS A 9 -16.08 0.74 -25.15
CA HIS A 9 -17.42 0.19 -25.08
C HIS A 9 -18.24 0.82 -23.95
N GLU A 10 -19.55 0.85 -24.14
CA GLU A 10 -20.52 1.00 -23.05
C GLU A 10 -20.72 -0.36 -22.36
N SER A 11 -21.14 -0.34 -21.09
CA SER A 11 -21.44 -1.59 -20.39
C SER A 11 -22.60 -2.33 -21.05
N LYS A 12 -22.56 -3.67 -21.03
CA LYS A 12 -23.68 -4.48 -21.53
C LYS A 12 -24.99 -4.23 -20.78
N SER A 13 -24.90 -3.82 -19.51
CA SER A 13 -26.04 -3.47 -18.68
C SER A 13 -26.60 -2.06 -18.99
N GLY A 14 -25.83 -1.21 -19.68
CA GLY A 14 -26.11 0.22 -19.84
C GLY A 14 -25.97 1.04 -18.54
N LYS A 15 -25.59 0.40 -17.42
CA LYS A 15 -25.42 1.06 -16.13
C LYS A 15 -24.10 1.80 -16.06
N LYS A 16 -24.10 2.83 -15.22
CA LYS A 16 -22.94 3.65 -14.88
C LYS A 16 -22.90 3.89 -13.38
N PHE A 17 -21.70 4.10 -12.86
CA PHE A 17 -21.49 4.51 -11.47
C PHE A 17 -20.65 5.78 -11.41
N ALA A 18 -20.88 6.59 -10.38
CA ALA A 18 -20.15 7.83 -10.18
C ALA A 18 -18.83 7.57 -9.43
N THR A 19 -17.79 8.31 -9.80
CA THR A 19 -16.56 8.44 -9.01
C THR A 19 -16.46 9.86 -8.47
N TYR A 20 -15.94 10.01 -7.25
CA TYR A 20 -15.97 11.25 -6.48
C TYR A 20 -14.56 11.72 -6.15
N ASN A 21 -14.39 13.03 -6.08
CA ASN A 21 -13.16 13.64 -5.60
C ASN A 21 -13.19 13.63 -4.06
N PRO A 22 -12.32 12.91 -3.36
CA PRO A 22 -12.36 12.83 -1.89
C PRO A 22 -12.05 14.16 -1.19
N SER A 23 -11.42 15.12 -1.89
CA SER A 23 -11.06 16.42 -1.31
C SER A 23 -12.23 17.40 -1.28
N THR A 24 -13.15 17.30 -2.24
CA THR A 24 -14.32 18.18 -2.37
C THR A 24 -15.65 17.47 -2.17
N LEU A 25 -15.64 16.13 -2.17
CA LEU A 25 -16.83 15.25 -2.20
C LEU A 25 -17.70 15.40 -3.45
N GLU A 26 -17.22 16.15 -4.45
CA GLU A 26 -17.94 16.36 -5.69
C GLU A 26 -17.75 15.18 -6.64
N LYS A 27 -18.79 14.90 -7.42
CA LYS A 27 -18.75 13.91 -8.49
C LYS A 27 -17.79 14.38 -9.58
N ILE A 28 -16.78 13.56 -9.90
CA ILE A 28 -15.84 13.83 -11.00
C ILE A 28 -16.51 13.50 -12.33
N CYS A 29 -16.97 12.26 -12.49
CA CYS A 29 -17.63 11.78 -13.68
C CYS A 29 -18.41 10.49 -13.42
N GLU A 30 -19.13 10.01 -14.44
CA GLU A 30 -19.67 8.66 -14.47
C GLU A 30 -18.81 7.74 -15.32
N VAL A 31 -18.68 6.50 -14.87
CA VAL A 31 -17.94 5.45 -15.56
C VAL A 31 -18.88 4.27 -15.78
N GLU A 32 -18.67 3.55 -16.88
CA GLU A 32 -19.45 2.36 -17.21
C GLU A 32 -19.32 1.32 -16.11
N GLU A 33 -20.47 0.81 -15.63
CA GLU A 33 -20.53 -0.27 -14.64
C GLU A 33 -20.56 -1.60 -15.38
N GLY A 34 -19.36 -2.14 -15.60
CA GLY A 34 -19.20 -3.48 -16.12
C GLY A 34 -19.78 -4.52 -15.17
N ASP A 35 -20.19 -5.64 -15.74
CA ASP A 35 -20.62 -6.83 -14.99
C ASP A 35 -20.03 -8.08 -15.67
N LYS A 36 -20.43 -9.27 -15.21
CA LYS A 36 -19.98 -10.55 -15.75
C LYS A 36 -19.99 -10.63 -17.29
N PRO A 37 -21.03 -10.17 -18.03
CA PRO A 37 -21.00 -10.23 -19.50
C PRO A 37 -19.88 -9.39 -20.15
N ASP A 38 -19.49 -8.28 -19.53
CA ASP A 38 -18.39 -7.44 -20.01
C ASP A 38 -17.04 -8.11 -19.72
N VAL A 39 -16.92 -8.77 -18.56
CA VAL A 39 -15.76 -9.62 -18.23
C VAL A 39 -15.63 -10.78 -19.22
N ASP A 40 -16.72 -11.48 -19.50
CA ASP A 40 -16.74 -12.60 -20.45
C ASP A 40 -16.25 -12.13 -21.84
N LYS A 41 -16.77 -10.99 -22.33
CA LYS A 41 -16.31 -10.36 -23.59
C LYS A 41 -14.82 -10.00 -23.56
N ALA A 42 -14.33 -9.45 -22.45
CA ALA A 42 -12.92 -9.10 -22.30
C ALA A 42 -12.02 -10.34 -22.30
N VAL A 43 -12.48 -11.43 -21.68
CA VAL A 43 -11.74 -12.70 -21.66
C VAL A 43 -11.70 -13.34 -23.04
N GLU A 44 -12.80 -13.34 -23.78
CA GLU A 44 -12.82 -13.82 -25.17
C GLU A 44 -11.81 -13.05 -26.05
N ALA A 45 -11.76 -11.72 -25.92
CA ALA A 45 -10.78 -10.89 -26.63
C ALA A 45 -9.34 -11.25 -26.23
N ALA A 46 -9.06 -11.43 -24.94
CA ALA A 46 -7.74 -11.84 -24.45
C ALA A 46 -7.36 -13.24 -24.94
N GLN A 47 -8.30 -14.18 -25.00
CA GLN A 47 -8.07 -15.51 -25.54
C GLN A 47 -7.69 -15.44 -27.02
N ALA A 48 -8.44 -14.71 -27.84
CA ALA A 48 -8.12 -14.51 -29.26
C ALA A 48 -6.74 -13.87 -29.45
N ALA A 49 -6.40 -12.85 -28.66
CA ALA A 49 -5.08 -12.21 -28.69
C ALA A 49 -3.95 -13.18 -28.29
N PHE A 50 -4.22 -14.19 -27.46
CA PHE A 50 -3.23 -15.16 -26.99
C PHE A 50 -3.20 -16.49 -27.77
N GLN A 51 -4.11 -16.70 -28.72
CA GLN A 51 -4.14 -17.90 -29.56
C GLN A 51 -2.83 -18.10 -30.33
N ARG A 52 -2.45 -19.37 -30.54
CA ARG A 52 -1.26 -19.71 -31.32
C ARG A 52 -1.38 -19.13 -32.72
N GLY A 53 -0.37 -18.37 -33.15
CA GLY A 53 -0.37 -17.71 -34.45
C GLY A 53 -1.07 -16.36 -34.48
N SER A 54 -1.58 -15.83 -33.37
CA SER A 54 -2.01 -14.43 -33.28
C SER A 54 -0.84 -13.46 -33.49
N PRO A 55 -1.09 -12.19 -33.87
CA PRO A 55 -0.04 -11.19 -34.01
C PRO A 55 0.85 -11.10 -32.76
N TRP A 56 0.24 -11.04 -31.57
CA TRP A 56 0.97 -10.97 -30.29
C TRP A 56 1.85 -12.19 -30.04
N ARG A 57 1.36 -13.41 -30.35
CA ARG A 57 2.13 -14.65 -30.16
C ARG A 57 3.22 -14.86 -31.21
N ARG A 58 3.17 -14.15 -32.35
CA ARG A 58 4.20 -14.18 -33.41
C ARG A 58 5.31 -13.15 -33.19
N LEU A 59 5.09 -12.11 -32.39
CA LEU A 59 6.14 -11.14 -32.06
C LEU A 59 7.34 -11.84 -31.41
N ASP A 60 8.55 -11.42 -31.78
CA ASP A 60 9.75 -11.81 -31.06
C ASP A 60 9.82 -11.12 -29.69
N ALA A 61 10.68 -11.63 -28.80
CA ALA A 61 10.80 -11.12 -27.44
C ALA A 61 11.27 -9.65 -27.39
N LEU A 62 12.16 -9.23 -28.29
CA LEU A 62 12.66 -7.86 -28.34
C LEU A 62 11.56 -6.90 -28.80
N SER A 63 10.76 -7.29 -29.80
CA SER A 63 9.62 -6.48 -30.25
C SER A 63 8.56 -6.30 -29.17
N ARG A 64 8.29 -7.33 -28.35
CA ARG A 64 7.45 -7.16 -27.15
C ARG A 64 8.06 -6.19 -26.14
N GLY A 65 9.37 -6.30 -25.89
CA GLY A 65 10.10 -5.36 -25.04
C GLY A 65 10.03 -3.91 -25.55
N ARG A 66 10.16 -3.70 -26.87
CA ARG A 66 10.01 -2.37 -27.49
C ARG A 66 8.64 -1.76 -27.25
N LEU A 67 7.56 -2.54 -27.34
CA LEU A 67 6.22 -2.05 -27.04
C LEU A 67 6.07 -1.62 -25.57
N LEU A 68 6.73 -2.32 -24.64
CA LEU A 68 6.77 -1.90 -23.23
C LEU A 68 7.57 -0.60 -23.03
N HIS A 69 8.69 -0.42 -23.73
CA HIS A 69 9.44 0.84 -23.70
C HIS A 69 8.65 1.99 -24.32
N GLN A 70 7.98 1.77 -25.46
CA GLN A 70 7.11 2.77 -26.05
C GLN A 70 5.95 3.14 -25.14
N LEU A 71 5.36 2.18 -24.42
CA LEU A 71 4.40 2.49 -23.36
C LEU A 71 5.03 3.39 -22.30
N ALA A 72 6.22 3.06 -21.80
CA ALA A 72 6.90 3.86 -20.80
C ALA A 72 7.15 5.30 -21.30
N ASP A 73 7.59 5.46 -22.55
CA ASP A 73 7.80 6.77 -23.19
C ASP A 73 6.48 7.56 -23.28
N LEU A 74 5.36 6.91 -23.62
CA LEU A 74 4.04 7.54 -23.66
C LEU A 74 3.53 7.93 -22.27
N VAL A 75 3.75 7.07 -21.27
CA VAL A 75 3.44 7.35 -19.86
C VAL A 75 4.26 8.53 -19.36
N GLU A 76 5.54 8.64 -19.73
CA GLU A 76 6.40 9.76 -19.39
C GLU A 76 5.95 11.06 -20.10
N ARG A 77 5.67 10.99 -21.40
CA ARG A 77 5.15 12.11 -22.19
C ARG A 77 3.84 12.64 -21.62
N ASP A 78 2.90 11.74 -21.36
CA ASP A 78 1.56 12.03 -20.86
C ASP A 78 1.48 11.83 -19.35
N ARG A 79 2.56 12.06 -18.59
CA ARG A 79 2.56 11.89 -17.13
C ARG A 79 1.45 12.67 -16.40
N ALA A 80 0.85 13.64 -17.08
CA ALA A 80 -0.30 14.40 -16.64
C ALA A 80 -1.69 13.85 -17.08
N ALA A 81 -1.79 12.88 -18.00
CA ALA A 81 -3.05 12.42 -18.62
C ALA A 81 -3.16 10.94 -19.09
N LEU A 82 -2.04 10.20 -19.23
CA LEU A 82 -1.86 8.76 -19.59
C LEU A 82 -2.54 8.19 -20.86
N ALA A 83 -1.77 7.61 -21.80
CA ALA A 83 -2.23 6.77 -22.92
C ALA A 83 -1.21 5.67 -23.34
N ALA A 84 -1.67 4.62 -24.04
CA ALA A 84 -0.87 3.43 -24.44
C ALA A 84 -1.30 2.81 -25.80
N GLY A 85 -0.37 2.21 -26.56
CA GLY A 85 -0.61 1.59 -27.88
C GLY A 85 -0.19 0.12 -28.02
N PHE A 86 -0.98 -0.82 -27.48
CA PHE A 86 -0.76 -2.28 -27.62
C PHE A 86 -1.60 -2.89 -28.76
N PRO A 87 -1.33 -4.12 -29.26
CA PRO A 87 -2.24 -4.81 -30.16
C PRO A 87 -3.62 -5.06 -29.53
N PRO A 88 -4.71 -5.07 -30.32
CA PRO A 88 -6.07 -5.32 -29.83
C PRO A 88 -6.18 -6.60 -29.00
N GLY A 89 -6.78 -6.47 -27.82
CA GLY A 89 -7.14 -7.59 -26.94
C GLY A 89 -6.03 -8.03 -26.00
N VAL A 90 -4.80 -7.51 -26.16
CA VAL A 90 -3.68 -7.79 -25.26
C VAL A 90 -3.92 -7.20 -23.87
N VAL A 91 -4.47 -5.98 -23.82
CA VAL A 91 -4.88 -5.31 -22.59
C VAL A 91 -6.36 -4.96 -22.70
N ASN A 92 -7.14 -5.35 -21.69
CA ASN A 92 -8.55 -5.01 -21.57
C ASN A 92 -8.80 -4.50 -20.15
N ILE A 93 -9.59 -3.43 -20.00
CA ILE A 93 -9.91 -2.78 -18.73
C ILE A 93 -11.44 -2.74 -18.59
N VAL A 94 -11.96 -3.49 -17.63
CA VAL A 94 -13.39 -3.51 -17.28
C VAL A 94 -13.56 -2.84 -15.92
N THR A 95 -14.21 -1.68 -15.91
CA THR A 95 -14.50 -0.90 -14.69
C THR A 95 -15.76 -1.44 -14.01
N GLY A 96 -15.77 -1.50 -12.68
CA GLY A 96 -16.92 -1.94 -11.90
C GLY A 96 -16.54 -2.32 -10.47
N PHE A 97 -17.50 -2.88 -9.74
CA PHE A 97 -17.34 -3.19 -8.31
C PHE A 97 -16.69 -4.56 -8.06
N GLY A 98 -16.13 -4.73 -6.86
CA GLY A 98 -15.50 -5.98 -6.43
C GLY A 98 -16.44 -7.20 -6.51
N PRO A 99 -17.65 -7.15 -5.90
CA PRO A 99 -18.59 -8.28 -5.92
C PRO A 99 -19.15 -8.66 -7.30
N THR A 100 -19.09 -7.77 -8.29
CA THR A 100 -19.58 -8.03 -9.65
C THR A 100 -18.40 -8.40 -10.57
N VAL A 101 -17.66 -7.40 -11.06
CA VAL A 101 -16.54 -7.57 -11.98
C VAL A 101 -15.42 -8.38 -11.36
N GLY A 102 -15.01 -8.05 -10.13
CA GLY A 102 -13.91 -8.75 -9.44
C GLY A 102 -14.23 -10.23 -9.19
N ALA A 103 -15.45 -10.54 -8.74
CA ALA A 103 -15.91 -11.90 -8.53
C ALA A 103 -16.01 -12.69 -9.85
N ALA A 104 -16.53 -12.06 -10.91
CA ALA A 104 -16.59 -12.65 -12.25
C ALA A 104 -15.19 -13.02 -12.76
N ILE A 105 -14.21 -12.12 -12.63
CA ILE A 105 -12.80 -12.40 -12.96
C ILE A 105 -12.26 -13.56 -12.11
N SER A 106 -12.51 -13.53 -10.80
CA SER A 106 -11.94 -14.53 -9.88
C SER A 106 -12.38 -15.97 -10.18
N SER A 107 -13.62 -16.11 -10.65
CA SER A 107 -14.26 -17.39 -10.94
C SER A 107 -14.25 -17.78 -12.42
N HIS A 108 -13.82 -16.90 -13.33
CA HIS A 108 -13.89 -17.16 -14.76
C HIS A 108 -13.07 -18.41 -15.16
N PRO A 109 -13.65 -19.43 -15.82
CA PRO A 109 -12.98 -20.71 -16.09
C PRO A 109 -11.87 -20.60 -17.15
N GLN A 110 -11.90 -19.54 -17.96
CA GLN A 110 -10.91 -19.31 -19.02
C GLN A 110 -9.73 -18.43 -18.60
N ILE A 111 -9.75 -17.82 -17.40
CA ILE A 111 -8.61 -17.05 -16.89
C ILE A 111 -7.61 -18.01 -16.24
N ASN A 112 -6.33 -17.93 -16.63
CA ASN A 112 -5.31 -18.90 -16.21
C ASN A 112 -4.46 -18.48 -14.99
N LYS A 113 -4.50 -17.20 -14.61
CA LYS A 113 -3.71 -16.61 -13.51
C LYS A 113 -4.43 -15.35 -13.02
N ILE A 114 -4.47 -15.16 -11.70
CA ILE A 114 -4.90 -13.91 -11.06
C ILE A 114 -3.75 -13.32 -10.26
N ALA A 115 -3.57 -12.01 -10.38
CA ALA A 115 -2.84 -11.20 -9.41
C ALA A 115 -3.85 -10.26 -8.75
N PHE A 116 -3.86 -10.22 -7.42
CA PHE A 116 -4.75 -9.36 -6.65
C PHE A 116 -3.95 -8.60 -5.60
N THR A 117 -4.21 -7.30 -5.52
CA THR A 117 -3.70 -6.42 -4.45
C THR A 117 -4.87 -5.76 -3.76
N GLY A 118 -4.96 -5.88 -2.43
CA GLY A 118 -6.09 -5.35 -1.67
C GLY A 118 -6.20 -5.94 -0.26
N SER A 119 -7.40 -5.92 0.32
CA SER A 119 -7.59 -6.38 1.70
C SER A 119 -7.38 -7.89 1.85
N THR A 120 -6.88 -8.30 3.02
CA THR A 120 -6.66 -9.72 3.35
C THR A 120 -7.93 -10.55 3.25
N GLU A 121 -9.06 -9.99 3.66
CA GLU A 121 -10.37 -10.64 3.57
C GLU A 121 -10.75 -10.96 2.12
N VAL A 122 -10.64 -9.98 1.22
CA VAL A 122 -10.96 -10.19 -0.20
C VAL A 122 -9.93 -11.09 -0.88
N GLY A 123 -8.65 -11.01 -0.49
CA GLY A 123 -7.62 -11.93 -0.96
C GLY A 123 -7.94 -13.39 -0.71
N LYS A 124 -8.52 -13.72 0.46
CA LYS A 124 -9.01 -15.07 0.79
C LYS A 124 -10.14 -15.49 -0.17
N LEU A 125 -11.12 -14.62 -0.39
CA LEU A 125 -12.23 -14.89 -1.32
C LEU A 125 -11.74 -15.14 -2.76
N VAL A 126 -10.78 -14.34 -3.23
CA VAL A 126 -10.19 -14.50 -4.58
C VAL A 126 -9.49 -15.86 -4.71
N LYS A 127 -8.69 -16.26 -3.71
CA LYS A 127 -7.97 -17.54 -3.72
C LYS A 127 -8.94 -18.73 -3.65
N GLU A 128 -10.01 -18.60 -2.89
CA GLU A 128 -11.05 -19.62 -2.77
C GLU A 128 -11.85 -19.76 -4.08
N ALA A 129 -12.26 -18.66 -4.70
CA ALA A 129 -12.96 -18.64 -5.99
C ALA A 129 -12.10 -19.22 -7.12
N ALA A 130 -10.81 -18.89 -7.15
CA ALA A 130 -9.85 -19.48 -8.09
C ALA A 130 -9.73 -21.00 -7.91
N SER A 131 -9.66 -21.46 -6.66
CA SER A 131 -9.58 -22.89 -6.32
C SER A 131 -10.83 -23.66 -6.80
N ARG A 132 -12.03 -23.13 -6.54
CA ARG A 132 -13.29 -23.77 -6.92
C ARG A 132 -13.58 -23.82 -8.41
N SER A 133 -13.06 -22.87 -9.18
CA SER A 133 -13.45 -22.69 -10.57
C SER A 133 -12.62 -23.54 -11.54
N ASN A 134 -11.31 -23.30 -11.61
CA ASN A 134 -10.43 -23.98 -12.56
C ASN A 134 -8.99 -24.16 -12.04
N LEU A 135 -8.78 -24.03 -10.72
CA LEU A 135 -7.47 -24.10 -10.08
C LEU A 135 -6.43 -23.14 -10.69
N LYS A 136 -6.89 -22.00 -11.22
CA LYS A 136 -5.98 -20.97 -11.76
C LYS A 136 -4.99 -20.51 -10.69
N ARG A 137 -3.77 -20.20 -11.14
CA ARG A 137 -2.70 -19.72 -10.26
C ARG A 137 -3.10 -18.36 -9.65
N VAL A 138 -2.71 -18.11 -8.40
CA VAL A 138 -3.02 -16.86 -7.68
C VAL A 138 -1.75 -16.30 -7.04
N THR A 139 -1.56 -14.98 -7.15
CA THR A 139 -0.61 -14.21 -6.31
C THR A 139 -1.38 -13.11 -5.61
N LEU A 140 -1.08 -12.89 -4.33
CA LEU A 140 -1.78 -11.94 -3.47
C LEU A 140 -0.76 -11.01 -2.82
N GLU A 141 -0.95 -9.70 -2.99
CA GLU A 141 -0.25 -8.65 -2.23
C GLU A 141 -1.29 -8.00 -1.31
N LEU A 142 -1.19 -8.23 -0.01
CA LEU A 142 -2.25 -7.88 0.94
C LEU A 142 -1.80 -6.76 1.89
N GLY A 143 -2.66 -6.45 2.86
CA GLY A 143 -2.36 -5.48 3.91
C GLY A 143 -1.24 -5.93 4.85
N GLY A 144 -0.90 -5.06 5.79
CA GLY A 144 0.18 -5.31 6.75
C GLY A 144 -0.04 -4.68 8.12
N LYS A 145 0.67 -5.20 9.12
CA LYS A 145 0.90 -4.54 10.41
C LYS A 145 2.40 -4.33 10.65
N ASN A 146 3.02 -3.67 9.67
CA ASN A 146 4.47 -3.59 9.51
C ASN A 146 5.18 -2.96 10.72
N PRO A 147 6.14 -3.65 11.34
CA PRO A 147 6.91 -3.11 12.45
C PRO A 147 8.02 -2.18 11.96
N CYS A 148 8.22 -1.08 12.69
CA CYS A 148 9.35 -0.17 12.54
C CYS A 148 10.10 -0.13 13.87
N ILE A 149 11.30 -0.70 13.91
CA ILE A 149 12.10 -0.89 15.14
C ILE A 149 13.20 0.17 15.19
N VAL A 150 13.21 0.94 16.27
CA VAL A 150 14.18 2.02 16.53
C VAL A 150 14.98 1.67 17.78
N CYS A 151 16.24 1.25 17.57
CA CYS A 151 17.18 0.97 18.66
C CYS A 151 17.72 2.27 19.28
N ALA A 152 18.22 2.18 20.52
CA ALA A 152 18.75 3.31 21.27
C ALA A 152 19.99 3.96 20.62
N ASP A 153 20.72 3.23 19.80
CA ASP A 153 21.88 3.69 19.04
C ASP A 153 21.53 4.19 17.63
N ALA A 154 20.24 4.29 17.28
CA ALA A 154 19.80 4.82 16.01
C ALA A 154 20.18 6.30 15.84
N ASP A 155 20.27 6.75 14.59
CA ASP A 155 20.19 8.17 14.30
C ASP A 155 18.75 8.64 14.53
N LEU A 156 18.51 9.36 15.62
CA LEU A 156 17.15 9.64 16.06
C LEU A 156 16.41 10.61 15.12
N ASP A 157 17.13 11.55 14.49
CA ASP A 157 16.52 12.48 13.54
C ASP A 157 16.07 11.74 12.28
N LEU A 158 16.95 10.91 11.71
CA LEU A 158 16.60 10.05 10.57
C LEU A 158 15.47 9.08 10.92
N ALA A 159 15.54 8.42 12.09
CA ALA A 159 14.53 7.46 12.51
C ALA A 159 13.14 8.09 12.67
N VAL A 160 13.06 9.29 13.27
CA VAL A 160 11.80 10.02 13.41
C VAL A 160 11.26 10.46 12.06
N GLU A 161 12.10 11.02 11.19
CA GLU A 161 11.69 11.49 9.86
C GLU A 161 11.18 10.33 8.98
N CYS A 162 11.97 9.25 8.89
CA CYS A 162 11.59 8.07 8.09
C CYS A 162 10.39 7.34 8.68
N ALA A 163 10.28 7.19 10.00
CA ALA A 163 9.09 6.58 10.61
C ALA A 163 7.85 7.47 10.44
N HIS A 164 7.99 8.79 10.47
CA HIS A 164 6.93 9.74 10.17
C HIS A 164 6.45 9.57 8.73
N GLN A 165 7.33 9.69 7.74
CA GLN A 165 6.93 9.48 6.34
C GLN A 165 6.40 8.06 6.12
N GLY A 166 7.02 7.05 6.72
CA GLY A 166 6.59 5.65 6.64
C GLY A 166 5.17 5.40 7.16
N VAL A 167 4.67 6.20 8.11
CA VAL A 167 3.28 6.11 8.59
C VAL A 167 2.34 7.01 7.82
N PHE A 168 2.73 8.26 7.55
CA PHE A 168 1.81 9.30 7.10
C PHE A 168 1.81 9.51 5.58
N PHE A 169 2.79 8.94 4.85
CA PHE A 169 2.83 8.95 3.39
C PHE A 169 1.52 8.44 2.79
N ASN A 170 1.07 9.08 1.71
CA ASN A 170 -0.22 8.77 1.07
C ASN A 170 -1.39 8.72 2.07
N GLN A 171 -1.41 9.67 3.00
CA GLN A 171 -2.41 9.76 4.08
C GLN A 171 -2.48 8.50 4.98
N GLY A 172 -1.42 7.69 5.01
CA GLY A 172 -1.39 6.39 5.69
C GLY A 172 -2.12 5.26 4.97
N GLN A 173 -2.60 5.51 3.75
CA GLN A 173 -3.28 4.54 2.88
C GLN A 173 -2.24 3.80 2.03
N CYS A 174 -1.36 3.05 2.69
CA CYS A 174 -0.29 2.29 2.04
C CYS A 174 -0.11 0.94 2.73
N CYS A 175 0.03 -0.15 1.96
CA CYS A 175 0.23 -1.49 2.52
C CYS A 175 1.55 -1.62 3.29
N THR A 176 2.56 -0.79 2.97
CA THR A 176 3.86 -0.74 3.66
C THR A 176 3.89 0.26 4.83
N ALA A 177 2.74 0.81 5.25
CA ALA A 177 2.70 1.79 6.33
C ALA A 177 3.31 1.23 7.63
N ALA A 178 4.17 2.01 8.29
CA ALA A 178 4.90 1.66 9.51
C ALA A 178 4.01 1.64 10.78
N SER A 179 2.98 0.80 10.73
CA SER A 179 1.82 0.84 11.62
C SER A 179 2.04 0.31 13.04
N ARG A 180 3.26 -0.12 13.40
CA ARG A 180 3.73 -0.33 14.79
C ARG A 180 5.16 0.18 14.92
N VAL A 181 5.35 1.30 15.63
CA VAL A 181 6.69 1.85 15.84
C VAL A 181 7.21 1.40 17.20
N PHE A 182 8.13 0.46 17.23
CA PHE A 182 8.80 -0.02 18.44
C PHE A 182 10.05 0.80 18.71
N VAL A 183 10.16 1.37 19.91
CA VAL A 183 11.29 2.22 20.29
C VAL A 183 11.90 1.73 21.60
N GLU A 184 13.22 1.64 21.63
CA GLU A 184 13.96 1.17 22.81
C GLU A 184 13.80 2.15 23.97
N GLU A 185 13.65 1.64 25.20
CA GLU A 185 13.27 2.42 26.38
C GLU A 185 14.16 3.66 26.64
N GLN A 186 15.45 3.61 26.28
CA GLN A 186 16.41 4.69 26.52
C GLN A 186 16.12 5.93 25.67
N VAL A 187 15.50 5.78 24.50
CA VAL A 187 15.19 6.89 23.58
C VAL A 187 13.69 7.09 23.36
N TYR A 188 12.84 6.26 23.98
CA TYR A 188 11.39 6.27 23.81
C TYR A 188 10.76 7.66 24.00
N SER A 189 10.99 8.29 25.15
CA SER A 189 10.34 9.57 25.50
C SER A 189 10.73 10.68 24.53
N GLU A 190 12.00 10.71 24.11
CA GLU A 190 12.50 11.70 23.14
C GLU A 190 11.97 11.42 21.73
N PHE A 191 11.89 10.15 21.32
CA PHE A 191 11.29 9.77 20.05
C PHE A 191 9.81 10.18 19.96
N VAL A 192 9.02 9.94 21.01
CA VAL A 192 7.61 10.36 21.09
C VAL A 192 7.51 11.88 20.95
N ARG A 193 8.32 12.63 21.71
CA ARG A 193 8.33 14.11 21.65
C ARG A 193 8.60 14.62 20.23
N ARG A 194 9.65 14.12 19.57
CA ARG A 194 10.01 14.54 18.19
C ARG A 194 8.94 14.11 17.18
N SER A 195 8.41 12.89 17.28
CA SER A 195 7.37 12.39 16.38
C SER A 195 6.11 13.27 16.40
N VAL A 196 5.73 13.75 17.59
CA VAL A 196 4.60 14.69 17.76
C VAL A 196 4.88 16.03 17.08
N GLU A 197 6.12 16.54 17.16
CA GLU A 197 6.49 17.79 16.48
C GLU A 197 6.40 17.67 14.97
N TYR A 198 6.86 16.56 14.39
CA TYR A 198 6.71 16.27 12.96
C TYR A 198 5.23 16.12 12.57
N ALA A 199 4.46 15.35 13.33
CA ALA A 199 3.02 15.15 13.07
C ALA A 199 2.23 16.46 13.07
N LYS A 200 2.53 17.39 13.98
CA LYS A 200 1.89 18.71 14.04
C LYS A 200 2.31 19.65 12.90
N LYS A 201 3.53 19.48 12.37
CA LYS A 201 4.06 20.30 11.26
C LYS A 201 3.61 19.81 9.89
N ARG A 202 3.16 18.56 9.77
CA ARG A 202 2.73 17.96 8.50
C ARG A 202 1.56 18.74 7.88
N PRO A 203 1.72 19.32 6.69
CA PRO A 203 0.67 20.13 6.06
C PRO A 203 -0.44 19.24 5.48
N VAL A 204 -1.66 19.44 5.99
CA VAL A 204 -2.88 18.73 5.57
C VAL A 204 -3.81 19.69 4.83
N GLY A 205 -4.15 19.38 3.58
CA GLY A 205 -4.87 20.32 2.72
C GLY A 205 -5.21 19.80 1.33
N ASP A 206 -5.48 20.73 0.42
CA ASP A 206 -5.78 20.42 -0.97
C ASP A 206 -4.63 19.62 -1.61
N PRO A 207 -4.89 18.42 -2.18
CA PRO A 207 -3.87 17.64 -2.88
C PRO A 207 -3.19 18.37 -4.05
N PHE A 208 -3.82 19.41 -4.61
CA PHE A 208 -3.23 20.23 -5.67
C PHE A 208 -2.39 21.41 -5.17
N ASP A 209 -2.43 21.73 -3.87
CA ASP A 209 -1.49 22.67 -3.27
C ASP A 209 -0.11 22.01 -3.14
N VAL A 210 0.90 22.63 -3.76
CA VAL A 210 2.29 22.16 -3.78
C VAL A 210 2.93 22.09 -2.39
N LYS A 211 2.33 22.72 -1.38
CA LYS A 211 2.78 22.64 0.03
C LYS A 211 2.10 21.52 0.80
N THR A 212 1.07 20.87 0.27
CA THR A 212 0.36 19.79 0.95
C THR A 212 1.17 18.50 0.88
N GLU A 213 1.34 17.84 2.03
CA GLU A 213 1.88 16.48 2.06
C GLU A 213 0.79 15.43 2.33
N GLN A 214 -0.34 15.83 2.90
CA GLN A 214 -1.46 14.96 3.24
C GLN A 214 -2.80 15.49 2.72
N GLY A 215 -3.41 14.73 1.80
CA GLY A 215 -4.77 14.94 1.34
C GLY A 215 -5.85 14.30 2.23
N PRO A 216 -7.06 14.10 1.68
CA PRO A 216 -8.17 13.42 2.34
C PRO A 216 -8.01 11.89 2.31
N GLN A 217 -8.83 11.19 3.09
CA GLN A 217 -9.03 9.74 2.97
C GLN A 217 -9.88 9.42 1.74
N ILE A 218 -9.76 8.21 1.20
CA ILE A 218 -10.31 7.86 -0.12
C ILE A 218 -11.83 7.91 -0.22
N ASP A 219 -12.55 7.50 0.82
CA ASP A 219 -14.01 7.51 0.88
C ASP A 219 -14.53 7.56 2.32
N GLN A 220 -15.85 7.72 2.47
CA GLN A 220 -16.51 7.82 3.78
C GLN A 220 -16.32 6.55 4.63
N LYS A 221 -16.36 5.37 4.02
CA LYS A 221 -16.23 4.10 4.75
C LYS A 221 -14.84 3.97 5.37
N GLN A 222 -13.81 4.37 4.63
CA GLN A 222 -12.44 4.37 5.12
C GLN A 222 -12.24 5.46 6.19
N PHE A 223 -12.80 6.65 5.98
CA PHE A 223 -12.77 7.73 6.97
C PHE A 223 -13.38 7.31 8.31
N ASP A 224 -14.59 6.72 8.28
CA ASP A 224 -15.29 6.26 9.48
C ASP A 224 -14.52 5.15 10.20
N LYS A 225 -13.97 4.18 9.45
CA LYS A 225 -13.14 3.10 10.01
C LYS A 225 -11.91 3.65 10.74
N ILE A 226 -11.23 4.64 10.17
CA ILE A 226 -10.04 5.22 10.81
C ILE A 226 -10.43 5.95 12.09
N LEU A 227 -11.49 6.76 12.08
CA LEU A 227 -11.98 7.45 13.27
C LEU A 227 -12.41 6.47 14.36
N GLU A 228 -13.03 5.35 13.98
CA GLU A 228 -13.42 4.27 14.89
C GLU A 228 -12.22 3.65 15.62
N LEU A 229 -11.13 3.36 14.91
CA LEU A 229 -9.88 2.86 15.49
C LEU A 229 -9.14 3.92 16.32
N ILE A 230 -9.23 5.20 15.95
CA ILE A 230 -8.72 6.29 16.79
C ILE A 230 -9.46 6.31 18.14
N GLU A 231 -10.79 6.19 18.13
CA GLU A 231 -11.59 6.12 19.35
C GLU A 231 -11.29 4.86 20.16
N SER A 232 -11.03 3.72 19.51
CA SER A 232 -10.64 2.49 20.22
C SER A 232 -9.30 2.68 20.95
N GLY A 233 -8.33 3.34 20.32
CA GLY A 233 -7.04 3.66 20.95
C GLY A 233 -7.20 4.46 22.24
N LYS A 234 -8.05 5.51 22.21
CA LYS A 234 -8.38 6.30 23.41
C LYS A 234 -9.04 5.45 24.50
N LYS A 235 -10.02 4.62 24.13
CA LYS A 235 -10.78 3.78 25.07
C LYS A 235 -9.96 2.66 25.70
N GLU A 236 -8.98 2.13 24.98
CA GLU A 236 -8.12 1.04 25.44
C GLU A 236 -6.93 1.52 26.28
N GLY A 237 -6.79 2.84 26.49
CA GLY A 237 -5.80 3.42 27.39
C GLY A 237 -4.49 3.86 26.72
N ALA A 238 -4.42 3.89 25.39
CA ALA A 238 -3.31 4.53 24.70
C ALA A 238 -3.31 6.03 24.98
N LYS A 239 -2.14 6.62 25.17
CA LYS A 239 -2.02 8.06 25.40
C LYS A 239 -2.03 8.79 24.06
N LEU A 240 -3.09 9.57 23.81
CA LEU A 240 -3.16 10.44 22.63
C LEU A 240 -2.24 11.64 22.80
N GLU A 241 -1.24 11.77 21.92
CA GLU A 241 -0.25 12.86 21.99
C GLU A 241 -0.60 14.05 21.07
N CYS A 242 -1.19 13.77 19.90
CA CYS A 242 -1.74 14.79 18.99
C CYS A 242 -2.78 14.22 18.02
N GLY A 243 -3.55 15.10 17.39
CA GLY A 243 -4.56 14.72 16.39
C GLY A 243 -5.80 14.10 17.03
N GLY A 244 -6.13 12.87 16.63
CA GLY A 244 -7.17 12.05 17.24
C GLY A 244 -8.60 12.46 16.86
N SER A 245 -8.79 13.17 15.75
CA SER A 245 -10.10 13.57 15.24
C SER A 245 -10.01 13.95 13.76
N ALA A 246 -11.17 14.12 13.13
CA ALA A 246 -11.29 14.77 11.83
C ALA A 246 -10.81 16.24 11.89
N MET A 247 -10.50 16.81 10.73
CA MET A 247 -10.40 18.26 10.58
C MET A 247 -11.81 18.86 10.40
N GLU A 248 -12.13 19.90 11.16
CA GLU A 248 -13.41 20.61 11.04
C GLU A 248 -13.52 21.26 9.65
N ASP A 249 -14.75 21.26 9.09
CA ASP A 249 -15.14 21.90 7.82
C ASP A 249 -14.35 21.49 6.56
N LYS A 250 -13.59 20.39 6.62
CA LYS A 250 -12.79 19.87 5.50
C LYS A 250 -13.15 18.41 5.22
N GLY A 251 -13.91 18.16 4.15
CA GLY A 251 -14.13 16.87 3.48
C GLY A 251 -13.84 15.60 4.29
N LEU A 252 -13.03 14.69 3.74
CA LEU A 252 -12.63 13.44 4.41
C LEU A 252 -11.23 13.56 5.02
N PHE A 253 -10.93 14.65 5.73
CA PHE A 253 -9.59 14.92 6.25
C PHE A 253 -9.45 14.51 7.73
N ILE A 254 -8.41 13.74 8.04
CA ILE A 254 -8.10 13.28 9.40
C ILE A 254 -6.80 13.94 9.87
N LYS A 255 -6.78 14.43 11.11
CA LYS A 255 -5.56 15.01 11.72
C LYS A 255 -4.49 13.93 11.89
N PRO A 256 -3.21 14.18 11.56
CA PRO A 256 -2.11 13.26 11.84
C PRO A 256 -2.10 12.93 13.33
N THR A 257 -2.28 11.65 13.64
CA THR A 257 -2.54 11.17 14.98
C THR A 257 -1.35 10.38 15.49
N VAL A 258 -0.88 10.68 16.71
CA VAL A 258 0.18 9.94 17.38
C VAL A 258 -0.34 9.42 18.70
N PHE A 259 -0.16 8.12 18.92
CA PHE A 259 -0.43 7.46 20.20
C PHE A 259 0.87 6.94 20.81
N SER A 260 1.07 7.22 22.10
CA SER A 260 2.12 6.63 22.92
C SER A 260 1.52 5.66 23.96
N GLU A 261 2.39 4.98 24.70
CA GLU A 261 2.07 3.94 25.67
C GLU A 261 1.12 2.86 25.11
N VAL A 262 1.30 2.53 23.82
CA VAL A 262 0.53 1.50 23.13
C VAL A 262 1.04 0.11 23.53
N THR A 263 0.12 -0.81 23.80
CA THR A 263 0.41 -2.22 24.11
C THR A 263 -0.05 -3.16 22.99
N ASP A 264 0.59 -4.33 22.89
CA ASP A 264 0.42 -5.26 21.77
C ASP A 264 -1.02 -5.78 21.59
N ASN A 265 -1.82 -5.77 22.66
CA ASN A 265 -3.20 -6.25 22.65
C ASN A 265 -4.23 -5.18 22.28
N MET A 266 -3.83 -3.92 22.09
CA MET A 266 -4.73 -2.86 21.63
C MET A 266 -5.11 -3.05 20.17
N ARG A 267 -6.32 -2.63 19.77
CA ARG A 267 -6.80 -2.70 18.39
C ARG A 267 -5.91 -1.88 17.45
N ILE A 268 -5.50 -0.68 17.86
CA ILE A 268 -4.56 0.15 17.08
C ILE A 268 -3.18 -0.49 16.88
N ALA A 269 -2.81 -1.51 17.68
CA ALA A 269 -1.59 -2.29 17.52
C ALA A 269 -1.78 -3.59 16.71
N LYS A 270 -3.01 -4.11 16.58
CA LYS A 270 -3.30 -5.39 15.88
C LYS A 270 -3.94 -5.22 14.50
N GLU A 271 -4.82 -4.23 14.37
CA GLU A 271 -5.62 -4.02 13.17
C GLU A 271 -4.91 -3.06 12.20
N GLU A 272 -5.07 -3.32 10.91
CA GLU A 272 -4.63 -2.41 9.85
C GLU A 272 -5.57 -1.20 9.78
N ILE A 273 -5.06 -0.05 10.20
CA ILE A 273 -5.80 1.22 10.29
C ILE A 273 -6.02 1.81 8.89
N PHE A 274 -4.94 1.88 8.10
CA PHE A 274 -4.93 2.44 6.74
C PHE A 274 -5.34 3.92 6.72
N GLY A 275 -4.75 4.69 7.63
CA GLY A 275 -4.98 6.12 7.83
C GLY A 275 -3.82 6.74 8.64
N PRO A 276 -3.82 8.06 8.87
CA PRO A 276 -2.67 8.78 9.41
C PRO A 276 -2.58 8.64 10.93
N VAL A 277 -2.25 7.43 11.42
CA VAL A 277 -2.18 7.08 12.85
C VAL A 277 -0.90 6.33 13.15
N GLN A 278 -0.06 6.90 14.01
CA GLN A 278 1.22 6.34 14.46
C GLN A 278 1.11 5.83 15.91
N PRO A 279 0.96 4.52 16.13
CA PRO A 279 1.10 3.92 17.45
C PRO A 279 2.58 3.63 17.79
N ILE A 280 3.05 4.17 18.92
CA ILE A 280 4.44 4.04 19.39
C ILE A 280 4.49 3.17 20.65
N LEU A 281 5.19 2.03 20.52
CA LEU A 281 5.35 1.00 21.54
C LEU A 281 6.77 1.03 22.09
N LYS A 282 6.93 0.72 23.38
CA LYS A 282 8.24 0.64 24.06
C LYS A 282 8.75 -0.80 24.04
N PHE A 283 10.05 -1.03 23.89
CA PHE A 283 10.69 -2.35 24.09
C PHE A 283 12.01 -2.23 24.86
N LYS A 284 12.50 -3.35 25.43
CA LYS A 284 13.71 -3.36 26.28
C LYS A 284 14.85 -4.21 25.76
N SER A 285 14.57 -5.24 24.97
CA SER A 285 15.61 -6.11 24.41
C SER A 285 15.32 -6.51 22.97
N ILE A 286 16.39 -6.86 22.24
CA ILE A 286 16.30 -7.29 20.85
C ILE A 286 15.46 -8.57 20.70
N GLU A 287 15.61 -9.55 21.62
CA GLU A 287 14.81 -10.78 21.60
C GLU A 287 13.32 -10.50 21.82
N GLU A 288 13.01 -9.59 22.74
CA GLU A 288 11.64 -9.18 23.03
C GLU A 288 11.00 -8.54 21.79
N VAL A 289 11.68 -7.59 21.15
CA VAL A 289 11.11 -6.88 20.00
C VAL A 289 10.98 -7.78 18.77
N ILE A 290 11.89 -8.74 18.55
CA ILE A 290 11.73 -9.76 17.48
C ILE A 290 10.43 -10.54 17.70
N LYS A 291 10.23 -11.07 18.91
CA LYS A 291 9.03 -11.86 19.23
C LYS A 291 7.76 -11.04 19.04
N ARG A 292 7.75 -9.79 19.49
CA ARG A 292 6.58 -8.90 19.39
C ARG A 292 6.34 -8.42 17.96
N ALA A 293 7.40 -8.13 17.20
CA ALA A 293 7.33 -7.76 15.80
C ALA A 293 6.72 -8.90 14.96
N ASN A 294 7.12 -10.14 15.20
CA ASN A 294 6.57 -11.33 14.52
C ASN A 294 5.23 -11.84 15.11
N SER A 295 4.72 -11.25 16.21
CA SER A 295 3.45 -11.66 16.83
C SER A 295 2.23 -11.13 16.05
N THR A 296 2.15 -11.45 14.77
CA THR A 296 1.08 -11.06 13.86
C THR A 296 1.03 -12.04 12.67
N ASP A 297 -0.14 -12.18 12.03
CA ASP A 297 -0.25 -12.98 10.79
C ASP A 297 0.17 -12.19 9.54
N TYR A 298 0.56 -10.92 9.70
CA TYR A 298 1.04 -10.05 8.63
C TYR A 298 2.58 -10.06 8.58
N GLY A 299 3.15 -10.10 7.36
CA GLY A 299 4.60 -10.09 7.17
C GLY A 299 5.02 -9.43 5.87
N LEU A 300 4.47 -8.26 5.55
CA LEU A 300 4.75 -7.59 4.28
C LEU A 300 6.09 -6.86 4.32
N THR A 301 6.24 -5.88 5.21
CA THR A 301 7.48 -5.10 5.35
C THR A 301 7.85 -4.88 6.81
N ALA A 302 9.14 -4.64 7.07
CA ALA A 302 9.65 -4.14 8.33
C ALA A 302 10.76 -3.10 8.11
N ALA A 303 10.97 -2.22 9.09
CA ALA A 303 12.07 -1.25 9.09
C ALA A 303 12.89 -1.37 10.38
N VAL A 304 14.22 -1.21 10.27
CA VAL A 304 15.15 -1.26 11.41
C VAL A 304 16.10 -0.05 11.35
N PHE A 305 16.18 0.67 12.48
CA PHE A 305 17.09 1.81 12.68
C PHE A 305 18.05 1.50 13.82
N THR A 306 19.34 1.41 13.51
CA THR A 306 20.43 1.17 14.47
C THR A 306 21.76 1.51 13.80
N LYS A 307 22.74 2.03 14.54
CA LYS A 307 24.13 2.20 14.04
C LYS A 307 24.98 0.94 14.23
N ASN A 308 24.42 -0.12 14.83
CA ASN A 308 25.14 -1.35 15.14
C ASN A 308 24.87 -2.43 14.08
N LEU A 309 25.94 -2.90 13.42
CA LEU A 309 25.87 -3.89 12.36
C LEU A 309 25.28 -5.24 12.83
N ASP A 310 25.67 -5.72 14.00
CA ASP A 310 25.19 -7.01 14.51
C ASP A 310 23.70 -6.96 14.83
N LYS A 311 23.22 -5.86 15.41
CA LYS A 311 21.77 -5.64 15.65
C LYS A 311 21.01 -5.58 14.33
N ALA A 312 21.52 -4.84 13.34
CA ALA A 312 20.88 -4.73 12.03
C ALA A 312 20.71 -6.10 11.37
N LEU A 313 21.80 -6.86 11.23
CA LEU A 313 21.78 -8.19 10.60
C LEU A 313 20.93 -9.20 11.39
N LYS A 314 21.02 -9.17 12.73
CA LYS A 314 20.24 -10.07 13.58
C LYS A 314 18.74 -9.80 13.47
N LEU A 315 18.33 -8.53 13.52
CA LEU A 315 16.93 -8.14 13.35
C LEU A 315 16.44 -8.49 11.94
N ALA A 316 17.19 -8.13 10.89
CA ALA A 316 16.79 -8.42 9.53
C ALA A 316 16.66 -9.92 9.23
N SER A 317 17.53 -10.75 9.81
CA SER A 317 17.46 -12.21 9.65
C SER A 317 16.31 -12.86 10.42
N ALA A 318 15.88 -12.26 11.54
CA ALA A 318 14.87 -12.83 12.43
C ALA A 318 13.46 -12.31 12.18
N LEU A 319 13.30 -11.18 11.49
CA LEU A 319 12.00 -10.60 11.18
C LEU A 319 11.30 -11.37 10.06
N GLU A 320 10.07 -11.80 10.31
CA GLU A 320 9.26 -12.58 9.37
C GLU A 320 8.51 -11.63 8.41
N SER A 321 9.25 -10.83 7.64
CA SER A 321 8.72 -9.87 6.68
C SER A 321 9.30 -10.07 5.28
N GLY A 322 8.47 -9.96 4.25
CA GLY A 322 8.89 -10.16 2.85
C GLY A 322 9.92 -9.14 2.36
N THR A 323 9.94 -7.94 2.94
CA THR A 323 11.00 -6.94 2.76
C THR A 323 11.40 -6.37 4.11
N VAL A 324 12.72 -6.28 4.38
CA VAL A 324 13.25 -5.57 5.54
C VAL A 324 14.12 -4.41 5.05
N GLY A 325 13.74 -3.18 5.39
CA GLY A 325 14.55 -1.99 5.16
C GLY A 325 15.51 -1.75 6.32
N GLU A 326 16.81 -1.77 6.04
CA GLU A 326 17.86 -1.45 7.00
C GLU A 326 18.38 -0.03 6.79
N TYR A 327 18.19 0.85 7.78
CA TYR A 327 18.77 2.19 7.78
C TYR A 327 19.95 2.21 8.76
N ALA A 328 20.96 1.38 8.48
CA ALA A 328 22.10 1.18 9.38
C ALA A 328 23.29 2.13 9.12
N LEU A 329 23.29 2.83 7.99
CA LEU A 329 24.36 3.74 7.60
C LEU A 329 23.70 4.96 6.94
N ALA A 330 23.87 6.12 7.55
CA ALA A 330 23.41 7.40 7.00
C ALA A 330 24.31 7.83 5.82
N GLU A 331 24.27 7.06 4.75
CA GLU A 331 24.55 7.52 3.40
C GLU A 331 23.57 6.76 2.48
N TYR A 332 23.00 7.44 1.50
CA TYR A 332 22.06 6.93 0.48
C TYR A 332 20.58 6.95 0.87
N THR A 333 19.99 8.13 0.68
CA THR A 333 18.62 8.32 0.21
C THR A 333 18.37 7.53 -1.08
N GLU A 334 17.74 6.37 -0.96
CA GLU A 334 16.78 5.74 -1.89
C GLU A 334 16.64 4.28 -1.43
N VAL A 335 15.41 3.79 -1.24
CA VAL A 335 15.15 2.38 -0.95
C VAL A 335 15.62 1.54 -2.15
N LYS A 336 16.86 1.07 -2.08
CA LYS A 336 17.43 0.01 -2.92
C LYS A 336 18.20 -0.91 -1.99
N THR A 337 17.73 -2.15 -1.96
CA THR A 337 18.47 -3.38 -1.64
C THR A 337 19.87 -3.19 -1.04
N VAL A 338 20.04 -3.65 0.21
CA VAL A 338 21.33 -3.70 0.92
C VAL A 338 22.40 -4.30 0.00
N THR A 339 23.31 -3.44 -0.49
CA THR A 339 24.51 -3.87 -1.22
C THR A 339 25.69 -3.65 -0.29
N ILE A 340 26.16 -4.72 0.35
CA ILE A 340 27.38 -4.69 1.14
C ILE A 340 28.57 -4.62 0.16
N LYS A 341 29.20 -3.45 0.02
CA LYS A 341 30.52 -3.35 -0.61
C LYS A 341 31.57 -3.76 0.43
N LEU A 342 32.15 -4.94 0.25
CA LEU A 342 33.39 -5.31 0.92
C LEU A 342 34.50 -4.44 0.35
N GLY A 343 35.15 -3.64 1.20
CA GLY A 343 36.22 -2.75 0.79
C GLY A 343 37.41 -3.52 0.22
N ASP A 344 37.94 -3.02 -0.90
CA ASP A 344 39.17 -3.50 -1.50
C ASP A 344 40.31 -3.41 -0.48
N LYS A 345 40.73 -4.56 0.03
CA LYS A 345 42.09 -4.72 0.55
C LYS A 345 42.92 -5.33 -0.56
N ASN A 346 43.65 -4.48 -1.27
CA ASN A 346 44.91 -4.84 -1.90
C ASN A 346 45.88 -3.66 -1.75
N PRO A 347 47.18 -3.94 -1.63
CA PRO A 347 47.98 -4.12 -2.84
C PRO A 347 48.17 -5.57 -3.25
#